data_AF-Q4VZW3-F1
#
_entry.id   AF-Q4VZW3-F1
#
_cell.length_a   1.000
_cell.length_b   1.000
_cell.length_c   1.000
_cell.angle_alpha   90.00
_cell.angle_beta   90.00
_cell.angle_gamma   90.00
#
_symmetry.space_group_name_H-M   'P 1'
#
loop_
_entity.id
_entity.type
_entity.pdbx_description
1 polymer ?
#
loop_
_entity_poly.entity_id
_entity_poly.type
_entity_poly.pdbx_seq_one_letter_code
_entity_poly.pdbx_strand_id
1 'polypeptide(L)'
;NYRGITSLCAGSKLMEIIVNTLLINATKGYISTAQHGFFSGRSTSTNLVDFISFCKRNMEGGGQVDVVYTDLKAAFDRIDHRILLAKLDHLGVSCKVVNWVASYLTGRTLSVKIGASESVPFCMTSGVPQGS
;
A
#
# COMPACT_ATOMS: atom_id res chain seq x y z
N ASN A 1 -6.57 18.80 6.09
CA ASN A 1 -6.55 17.49 5.38
C ASN A 1 -7.21 16.45 6.26
N TYR A 2 -8.42 16.02 5.92
CA TYR A 2 -9.06 14.87 6.57
C TYR A 2 -8.54 13.59 5.93
N ARG A 3 -8.12 12.62 6.74
CA ARG A 3 -7.81 11.25 6.30
C ARG A 3 -8.87 10.33 6.90
N GLY A 4 -9.74 9.79 6.05
CA GLY A 4 -10.75 8.83 6.49
C GLY A 4 -10.09 7.52 6.91
N ILE A 5 -10.57 6.91 7.99
CA ILE A 5 -10.20 5.56 8.40
C ILE A 5 -11.42 4.67 8.20
N THR A 6 -11.25 3.59 7.46
CA THR A 6 -12.29 2.59 7.22
C THR A 6 -12.25 1.56 8.33
N SER A 7 -13.32 1.49 9.13
CA SER A 7 -13.45 0.45 10.15
C SER A 7 -14.00 -0.82 9.52
N LEU A 8 -13.17 -1.86 9.46
CA LEU A 8 -13.57 -3.19 8.98
C LEU A 8 -13.99 -4.10 10.15
N CYS A 9 -14.89 -5.03 9.88
CA CYS A 9 -15.24 -6.07 10.85
C CYS A 9 -14.06 -7.02 11.11
N ALA A 10 -14.08 -7.72 12.24
CA ALA A 10 -13.00 -8.60 12.66
C ALA A 10 -12.70 -9.72 11.65
N GLY A 11 -13.75 -10.29 11.02
CA GLY A 11 -13.59 -11.34 10.00
C GLY A 11 -12.83 -10.85 8.77
N SER A 12 -13.16 -9.65 8.27
CA SER A 12 -12.44 -9.05 7.13
C SER A 12 -10.98 -8.78 7.48
N LYS A 13 -10.69 -8.26 8.68
CA LYS A 13 -9.31 -8.03 9.14
C LYS A 13 -8.49 -9.31 9.20
N LEU A 14 -9.08 -10.39 9.72
CA LEU A 14 -8.42 -11.69 9.77
C LEU A 14 -8.08 -12.21 8.37
N MET A 15 -9.03 -12.09 7.43
CA MET A 15 -8.79 -12.48 6.04
C MET A 15 -7.72 -11.62 5.37
N GLU A 16 -7.68 -10.32 5.63
CA GLU A 16 -6.62 -9.43 5.13
C GLU A 16 -5.24 -9.85 5.62
N ILE A 17 -5.09 -10.22 6.90
CA ILE A 17 -3.81 -10.69 7.45
C ILE A 17 -3.31 -11.95 6.71
N ILE A 18 -4.22 -12.92 6.49
CA ILE A 18 -3.91 -14.16 5.79
C ILE A 18 -3.51 -13.87 4.35
N VAL A 19 -4.33 -13.09 3.63
CA VAL A 19 -4.10 -12.76 2.22
C VAL A 19 -2.83 -11.90 2.05
N ASN A 20 -2.56 -10.98 2.96
CA ASN A 20 -1.35 -10.16 2.95
C ASN A 20 -0.10 -11.04 3.04
N THR A 21 -0.10 -12.06 3.90
CA THR A 21 1.02 -12.99 4.01
C THR A 21 1.26 -13.75 2.70
N LEU A 22 0.18 -14.19 2.03
CA LEU A 22 0.28 -14.84 0.72
C LEU A 22 0.79 -13.90 -0.37
N LEU A 23 0.29 -12.65 -0.39
CA LEU A 23 0.71 -11.62 -1.34
C LEU A 23 2.18 -11.28 -1.17
N ILE A 24 2.64 -10.97 0.05
CA ILE A 24 4.05 -10.66 0.31
C ILE A 24 4.94 -11.83 -0.11
N ASN A 25 4.55 -13.07 0.18
CA ASN A 25 5.34 -14.24 -0.23
C ASN A 25 5.43 -14.40 -1.75
N ALA A 26 4.37 -14.09 -2.48
CA ALA A 26 4.35 -14.13 -3.94
C ALA A 26 5.10 -12.96 -4.58
N THR A 27 5.02 -11.76 -3.99
CA THR A 27 5.54 -10.53 -4.62
C THR A 27 6.91 -10.09 -4.10
N LYS A 28 7.41 -10.63 -2.98
CA LYS A 28 8.70 -10.20 -2.38
C LYS A 28 9.88 -10.23 -3.34
N GLY A 29 9.89 -11.17 -4.30
CA GLY A 29 10.96 -11.29 -5.29
C GLY A 29 10.99 -10.17 -6.32
N TYR A 30 9.87 -9.46 -6.51
CA TYR A 30 9.73 -8.38 -7.48
C TYR A 30 9.88 -6.99 -6.84
N ILE A 31 9.90 -6.91 -5.51
CA ILE A 31 9.98 -5.63 -4.79
C ILE A 31 11.44 -5.28 -4.54
N SER A 32 11.79 -4.02 -4.80
CA SER A 32 13.15 -3.51 -4.61
C SER A 32 13.68 -3.76 -3.20
N THR A 33 14.96 -4.12 -3.10
CA THR A 33 15.66 -4.25 -1.82
C THR A 33 15.75 -2.91 -1.08
N ALA A 34 15.66 -1.78 -1.79
CA ALA A 34 15.61 -0.44 -1.22
C ALA A 34 14.21 -0.02 -0.72
N GLN A 35 13.18 -0.88 -0.82
CA GLN A 35 11.86 -0.59 -0.26
C GLN A 35 11.89 -0.77 1.27
N HIS A 36 11.80 0.31 2.03
CA HIS A 36 11.73 0.24 3.50
C HIS A 36 10.30 0.30 4.05
N GLY A 37 9.39 1.00 3.35
CA GLY A 37 8.00 1.12 3.77
C GLY A 37 7.23 -0.20 3.63
N PHE A 38 6.45 -0.55 4.66
CA PHE A 38 5.60 -1.75 4.71
C PHE A 38 6.34 -3.09 4.57
N PHE A 39 7.64 -3.13 4.88
CA PHE A 39 8.45 -4.35 4.89
C PHE A 39 8.90 -4.71 6.30
N SER A 40 8.72 -5.98 6.68
CA SER A 40 9.17 -6.48 7.97
C SER A 40 10.70 -6.38 8.10
N GLY A 41 11.18 -5.97 9.29
CA GLY A 41 12.60 -5.78 9.58
C GLY A 41 13.22 -4.51 8.98
N ARG A 42 12.44 -3.64 8.33
CA ARG A 42 12.88 -2.35 7.78
C ARG A 42 12.08 -1.22 8.42
N SER A 43 12.72 -0.06 8.55
CA SER A 43 12.14 1.14 9.15
C SER A 43 12.59 2.41 8.44
N THR A 44 11.97 3.53 8.80
CA THR A 44 12.42 4.85 8.35
C THR A 44 13.86 5.15 8.78
N SER A 45 14.28 4.64 9.95
CA SER A 45 15.66 4.77 10.43
C SER A 45 16.64 3.99 9.57
N THR A 46 16.31 2.76 9.17
CA THR A 46 17.19 1.97 8.27
C THR A 46 17.37 2.67 6.91
N ASN A 47 16.28 3.22 6.34
CA ASN A 47 16.34 4.00 5.11
C ASN A 47 17.26 5.23 5.26
N LEU A 48 17.12 5.95 6.37
CA LEU A 48 17.93 7.13 6.65
C LEU A 48 19.42 6.78 6.76
N VAL A 49 19.75 5.69 7.44
CA VAL A 49 21.14 5.21 7.56
C VAL A 49 21.70 4.85 6.20
N ASP A 50 20.98 4.06 5.40
CA ASP A 50 21.41 3.65 4.06
C ASP A 50 21.64 4.86 3.15
N PHE A 51 20.73 5.84 3.20
CA PHE A 51 20.83 7.08 2.44
C PHE A 51 22.02 7.94 2.88
N ILE A 52 22.23 8.15 4.19
CA ILE A 52 23.38 8.92 4.69
C ILE A 52 24.70 8.23 4.31
N SER A 53 24.77 6.90 4.44
CA SER A 53 25.94 6.12 4.02
C SER A 53 26.19 6.21 2.52
N PHE A 54 25.15 6.28 1.69
CA PHE A 54 25.29 6.57 0.26
C PHE A 54 25.85 7.98 0.01
N CYS A 55 25.30 9.01 0.64
CA CYS A 55 25.79 10.39 0.48
C CYS A 55 27.25 10.54 0.90
N LYS A 56 27.60 10.03 2.08
CA LYS A 56 28.95 10.12 2.62
C LYS A 56 30.00 9.51 1.67
N ARG A 57 29.75 8.29 1.16
CA ARG A 57 30.67 7.61 0.24
C ARG A 57 30.91 8.39 -1.06
N ASN A 58 29.86 8.98 -1.63
CA ASN A 58 29.99 9.74 -2.87
C ASN A 58 30.72 11.08 -2.65
N MET A 59 30.45 11.74 -1.53
CA MET A 59 31.10 13.00 -1.18
C MET A 59 32.58 12.82 -0.83
N GLU A 60 32.94 11.74 -0.13
CA GLU A 60 34.34 11.37 0.14
C GLU A 60 35.13 11.10 -1.15
N GLY A 61 34.47 10.62 -2.21
CA GLY A 61 35.04 10.46 -3.54
C GLY A 61 35.12 11.76 -4.36
N GLY A 62 34.77 12.92 -3.79
CA GLY A 62 34.73 14.21 -4.48
C GLY A 62 33.51 14.40 -5.39
N GLY A 63 32.51 13.52 -5.30
CA GLY A 63 31.28 13.60 -6.07
C GLY A 63 30.21 14.51 -5.45
N GLN A 64 29.18 14.82 -6.23
CA GLN A 64 27.97 15.52 -5.80
C GLN A 64 26.79 14.55 -5.76
N VAL A 65 25.89 14.74 -4.79
CA VAL A 65 24.64 13.98 -4.67
C VAL A 65 23.46 14.95 -4.68
N ASP A 66 22.59 14.81 -5.67
CA ASP A 66 21.33 15.53 -5.76
C ASP A 66 20.16 14.57 -5.51
N VAL A 67 19.13 15.04 -4.81
CA VAL A 67 18.02 14.19 -4.36
C VAL A 67 16.69 14.78 -4.79
N VAL A 68 15.84 13.95 -5.39
CA VAL A 68 14.47 14.31 -5.75
C VAL A 68 13.50 13.52 -4.87
N TYR A 69 12.79 14.24 -3.99
CA TYR A 69 11.72 13.67 -3.19
C TYR A 69 10.40 13.78 -3.95
N THR A 70 9.70 12.64 -4.08
CA THR A 70 8.39 12.57 -4.72
C THR A 70 7.36 12.08 -3.71
N ASP A 71 6.20 12.72 -3.68
CA ASP A 71 5.06 12.30 -2.87
C ASP A 71 3.80 12.18 -3.73
N LEU A 72 3.03 11.12 -3.50
CA LEU A 72 1.83 10.83 -4.27
C LEU A 72 0.60 11.34 -3.52
N LYS A 73 -0.08 12.35 -4.08
CA LYS A 73 -1.34 12.85 -3.53
C LYS A 73 -2.39 11.75 -3.50
N ALA A 74 -2.92 11.45 -2.31
CA ALA A 74 -4.01 10.49 -2.08
C ALA A 74 -3.74 9.11 -2.71
N ALA A 75 -2.52 8.60 -2.54
CA ALA A 75 -2.04 7.37 -3.20
C ALA A 75 -3.00 6.19 -3.04
N PHE A 76 -3.49 5.93 -1.82
CA PHE A 76 -4.39 4.82 -1.54
C PHE A 76 -5.81 5.04 -2.09
N ASP A 77 -6.26 6.27 -2.29
CA ASP A 77 -7.61 6.58 -2.79
C ASP A 77 -7.67 6.50 -4.33
N ARG A 78 -6.50 6.55 -4.99
CA ARG A 78 -6.34 6.63 -6.45
C ARG A 78 -5.95 5.30 -7.12
N ILE A 79 -5.92 4.20 -6.37
CA ILE A 79 -5.58 2.90 -6.94
C ILE A 79 -6.70 2.44 -7.87
N ASP A 80 -6.40 2.30 -9.15
CA ASP A 80 -7.30 1.67 -10.10
C ASP A 80 -7.32 0.16 -9.86
N HIS A 81 -8.52 -0.39 -9.61
CA HIS A 81 -8.69 -1.81 -9.30
C HIS A 81 -8.31 -2.72 -10.46
N ARG A 82 -8.57 -2.32 -11.71
CA ARG A 82 -8.25 -3.13 -12.89
C ARG A 82 -6.74 -3.24 -13.08
N ILE A 83 -6.03 -2.11 -12.95
CA ILE A 83 -4.57 -2.08 -13.03
C ILE A 83 -3.95 -2.90 -11.89
N LEU A 84 -4.48 -2.77 -10.67
CA LEU A 84 -4.02 -3.57 -9.52
C LEU A 84 -4.17 -5.07 -9.79
N LEU A 85 -5.35 -5.52 -10.19
CA LEU A 85 -5.63 -6.93 -10.45
C LEU A 85 -4.79 -7.49 -11.60
N ALA A 86 -4.64 -6.74 -12.69
CA ALA A 86 -3.79 -7.13 -13.81
C ALA A 86 -2.31 -7.25 -13.41
N LYS A 87 -1.82 -6.36 -12.52
CA LYS A 87 -0.45 -6.47 -11.98
C LYS A 87 -0.28 -7.71 -11.11
N LEU A 88 -1.25 -8.02 -10.24
CA LEU A 88 -1.16 -9.21 -9.39
C LEU A 88 -1.15 -10.50 -10.23
N ASP A 89 -1.98 -10.57 -11.25
CA ASP A 89 -2.02 -11.69 -12.20
C ASP A 89 -0.69 -11.83 -12.94
N HIS A 90 -0.14 -10.73 -13.46
CA HIS A 90 1.15 -10.72 -14.15
C HIS A 90 2.34 -11.13 -13.27
N LEU A 91 2.27 -10.84 -11.97
CA LEU A 91 3.27 -11.26 -10.98
C LEU A 91 3.14 -12.73 -10.55
N GLY A 92 2.22 -13.49 -11.16
CA GLY A 92 2.04 -14.92 -10.88
C GLY A 92 1.33 -15.20 -9.55
N VAL A 93 0.60 -14.23 -8.99
CA VAL A 93 -0.24 -14.46 -7.82
C VAL A 93 -1.37 -15.42 -8.19
N SER A 94 -1.65 -16.39 -7.31
CA SER A 94 -2.69 -17.39 -7.59
C SER A 94 -4.04 -16.76 -7.92
N CYS A 95 -4.74 -17.28 -8.93
CA CYS A 95 -6.05 -16.80 -9.37
C CYS A 95 -7.07 -16.72 -8.21
N LYS A 96 -7.00 -17.64 -7.23
CA LYS A 96 -7.86 -17.60 -6.02
C LYS A 96 -7.65 -16.34 -5.20
N VAL A 97 -6.39 -15.93 -4.99
CA VAL A 97 -6.05 -14.71 -4.25
C VAL A 97 -6.45 -13.47 -5.05
N VAL A 98 -6.18 -13.45 -6.36
CA VAL A 98 -6.58 -12.33 -7.23
C VAL A 98 -8.10 -12.15 -7.24
N ASN A 99 -8.87 -13.22 -7.36
CA ASN A 99 -10.33 -13.18 -7.31
C ASN A 99 -10.85 -12.74 -5.94
N TRP A 100 -10.19 -13.14 -4.85
CA TRP A 100 -10.53 -12.64 -3.52
C TRP A 100 -10.29 -11.13 -3.41
N VAL A 101 -9.13 -10.62 -3.88
CA VAL A 101 -8.85 -9.18 -3.90
C VAL A 101 -9.85 -8.42 -4.77
N ALA A 102 -10.24 -8.98 -5.92
CA ALA A 102 -11.27 -8.40 -6.77
C ALA A 102 -12.61 -8.29 -6.04
N SER A 103 -13.06 -9.38 -5.40
CA SER A 103 -14.28 -9.38 -4.59
C SER A 103 -14.18 -8.46 -3.38
N TYR A 104 -12.98 -8.30 -2.81
CA TYR A 104 -12.74 -7.45 -1.64
C TYR A 104 -12.85 -5.96 -1.98
N LEU A 105 -12.50 -5.56 -3.20
CA LEU A 105 -12.47 -4.17 -3.65
C LEU A 105 -13.73 -3.74 -4.40
N THR A 106 -14.40 -4.67 -5.09
CA THR A 106 -15.58 -4.37 -5.92
C THR A 106 -16.89 -4.43 -5.12
N GLY A 107 -17.93 -3.71 -5.60
CA GLY A 107 -19.27 -3.75 -5.01
C GLY A 107 -19.39 -3.15 -3.60
N ARG A 108 -18.35 -2.45 -3.13
CA ARG A 108 -18.34 -1.82 -1.81
C ARG A 108 -19.14 -0.53 -1.80
N THR A 109 -19.89 -0.35 -0.71
CA THR A 109 -20.51 0.92 -0.36
C THR A 109 -19.85 1.45 0.92
N LEU A 110 -19.60 2.75 0.97
CA LEU A 110 -19.03 3.44 2.12
C LEU A 110 -20.00 4.51 2.61
N SER A 111 -19.97 4.78 3.91
CA SER A 111 -20.57 5.97 4.52
C SER A 111 -19.49 6.69 5.32
N VAL A 112 -19.61 8.02 5.42
CA VAL A 112 -18.74 8.84 6.26
C VAL A 112 -19.49 9.17 7.53
N LYS A 113 -18.89 8.82 8.68
CA LYS A 113 -19.44 9.14 10.00
C LYS A 113 -18.56 10.18 10.70
N ILE A 114 -19.17 11.26 11.16
CA ILE A 114 -18.52 12.31 11.96
C ILE A 114 -19.40 12.58 13.18
N GLY A 115 -18.95 12.15 14.36
CA GLY A 115 -19.75 12.23 15.59
C GLY A 115 -21.04 11.41 15.46
N ALA A 116 -22.18 12.08 15.62
CA ALA A 116 -23.51 11.49 15.46
C ALA A 116 -24.04 11.55 14.01
N SER A 117 -23.38 12.30 13.12
CA SER A 117 -23.81 12.46 11.73
C SER A 117 -23.23 11.38 10.84
N GLU A 118 -24.04 10.86 9.93
CA GLU A 118 -23.64 9.87 8.93
C GLU A 118 -24.10 10.31 7.54
N SER A 119 -23.23 10.12 6.54
CA SER A 119 -23.56 10.45 5.15
C SER A 119 -24.46 9.38 4.53
N VAL A 120 -25.13 9.73 3.43
CA VAL A 120 -25.70 8.71 2.55
C VAL A 120 -24.61 7.75 2.08
N PRO A 121 -24.91 6.44 1.96
CA PRO A 121 -23.96 5.47 1.43
C PRO A 121 -23.63 5.78 -0.05
N PHE A 122 -22.36 5.62 -0.42
CA PHE A 122 -21.87 5.82 -1.79
C PHE A 122 -20.93 4.70 -2.23
N CYS A 123 -20.90 4.42 -3.53
CA CYS A 123 -20.03 3.39 -4.09
C CYS A 123 -18.62 3.94 -4.34
N MET A 124 -17.61 3.11 -4.10
CA MET A 124 -16.21 3.45 -4.36
C MET A 124 -15.73 2.77 -5.65
N THR A 125 -15.24 3.55 -6.61
CA THR A 125 -14.77 3.04 -7.91
C THR A 125 -13.24 2.96 -8.01
N SER A 126 -12.51 3.53 -7.06
CA SER A 126 -11.05 3.49 -6.99
C SER A 126 -10.58 3.54 -5.54
N GLY A 127 -9.37 3.06 -5.29
CA GLY A 127 -8.69 3.12 -4.02
C GLY A 127 -8.89 1.89 -3.15
N VAL A 128 -8.26 1.89 -1.97
CA VAL A 128 -8.31 0.80 -1.00
C VAL A 128 -8.73 1.32 0.37
N PRO A 129 -9.37 0.48 1.20
CA PRO A 129 -9.67 0.84 2.59
C PRO A 129 -8.40 1.25 3.35
N GLN A 130 -8.37 2.48 3.89
CA GLN A 130 -7.28 2.94 4.76
C GLN A 130 -7.62 2.64 6.22
N GLY A 131 -6.76 1.94 6.96
CA GLY A 131 -6.99 1.63 8.38
C GLY A 131 -7.05 0.14 8.73
N SER A 132 -6.78 -0.71 7.75
CA SER A 132 -6.62 -2.15 7.85
C SER A 132 -5.16 -2.55 7.91
#